data_AF-A0A6P3YI66-F1
#
_entry.id   AF-A0A6P3YI66-F1
#
_cell.length_a   1.000
_cell.length_b   1.000
_cell.length_c   1.000
_cell.angle_alpha   90.00
_cell.angle_beta   90.00
_cell.angle_gamma   90.00
#
_symmetry.space_group_name_H-M   'P 1'
#
loop_
_entity.id
_entity.type
_entity.pdbx_description
1 polymer ?
#
loop_
_entity_poly.entity_id
_entity_poly.type
_entity_poly.pdbx_seq_one_letter_code
_entity_poly.pdbx_strand_id
1 'polypeptide(L)'
;MLHFIRKFSQASSKMLKYTSTVRPGASRRIETLSHKTCLQQNFSPLFPRLWLFSSFPACVSKTQYYHTSLCSFKKKQEQAVLPARPPRTISFLPDSPKPALYITLAGLIPFVAPPVVMVMTKTYIPILAFTQMAYGASFLSFLGGIRWGFALPEGSPAKPDFLNLANSITPVVFSWFAFFISERLSEAIVTVIIGLGIALHTELFLLPHYPNWFKALRIVVTLVAFFSFVITLLVKDFYPEKGPKRLGQVK
;
A
#
# COMPACT_ATOMS: atom_id res chain seq x y z
N MET A 1 -0.18 -3.92 42.24
CA MET A 1 -0.55 -4.21 40.84
C MET A 1 -0.54 -5.71 40.49
N LEU A 2 0.56 -6.45 40.68
CA LEU A 2 0.71 -7.86 40.22
C LEU A 2 -0.46 -8.82 40.55
N HIS A 3 -1.12 -8.67 41.69
CA HIS A 3 -2.25 -9.52 42.09
C HIS A 3 -3.49 -9.45 41.16
N PHE A 4 -3.67 -8.35 40.41
CA PHE A 4 -4.82 -8.17 39.52
C PHE A 4 -4.68 -9.01 38.24
N ILE A 5 -3.47 -9.11 37.69
CA ILE A 5 -3.13 -9.89 36.50
C ILE A 5 -3.37 -11.38 36.77
N ARG A 6 -2.96 -11.88 37.95
CA ARG A 6 -3.14 -13.28 38.35
C ARG A 6 -4.62 -13.70 38.41
N LYS A 7 -5.54 -12.75 38.71
CA LYS A 7 -6.99 -13.02 38.79
C LYS A 7 -7.63 -13.27 37.41
N PHE A 8 -7.12 -12.65 36.34
CA PHE A 8 -7.56 -12.94 34.97
C PHE A 8 -7.00 -14.28 34.44
N SER A 9 -5.79 -14.66 34.86
CA SER A 9 -5.13 -15.90 34.42
C SER A 9 -5.87 -17.19 34.79
N GLN A 10 -6.75 -17.19 35.79
CA GLN A 10 -7.47 -18.40 36.24
C GLN A 10 -8.87 -18.57 35.63
N ALA A 11 -9.34 -17.61 34.82
CA ALA A 11 -10.74 -17.61 34.33
C ALA A 11 -10.97 -18.33 32.98
N SER A 12 -9.91 -18.62 32.20
CA SER A 12 -10.04 -19.10 30.82
C SER A 12 -9.39 -20.48 30.60
N SER A 13 -10.05 -21.53 31.08
CA SER A 13 -9.65 -22.94 30.84
C SER A 13 -10.83 -23.88 30.52
N LYS A 14 -12.04 -23.34 30.34
CA LYS A 14 -13.29 -24.11 30.18
C LYS A 14 -14.07 -23.82 28.88
N MET A 15 -13.40 -23.78 27.72
CA MET A 15 -14.11 -23.91 26.42
C MET A 15 -13.24 -24.43 25.26
N LEU A 16 -12.51 -25.53 25.47
CA LEU A 16 -11.84 -26.27 24.38
C LEU A 16 -12.15 -27.77 24.43
N LYS A 17 -13.43 -28.13 24.27
CA LYS A 17 -13.88 -29.50 24.01
C LYS A 17 -15.08 -29.51 23.06
N TYR A 18 -14.79 -29.58 21.76
CA TYR A 18 -15.71 -30.13 20.77
C TYR A 18 -14.97 -31.19 19.98
N THR A 19 -15.25 -32.45 20.29
CA THR A 19 -14.58 -33.62 19.70
C THR A 19 -15.31 -34.05 18.44
N SER A 20 -14.75 -33.75 17.27
CA SER A 20 -15.28 -34.20 15.98
C SER A 20 -14.98 -35.70 15.77
N THR A 21 -15.90 -36.56 16.23
CA THR A 21 -15.78 -38.03 16.11
C THR A 21 -16.02 -38.52 14.68
N VAL A 22 -15.01 -38.39 13.81
CA VAL A 22 -15.03 -39.04 12.49
C VAL A 22 -14.78 -40.54 12.65
N ARG A 23 -15.75 -41.34 12.22
CA ARG A 23 -15.79 -42.81 12.35
C ARG A 23 -14.92 -43.48 11.27
N PRO A 24 -13.91 -44.31 11.62
CA PRO A 24 -13.12 -45.03 10.61
C PRO A 24 -13.95 -46.16 9.97
N GLY A 25 -14.37 -45.97 8.71
CA GLY A 25 -14.95 -47.02 7.89
C GLY A 25 -13.84 -47.80 7.17
N ALA A 26 -13.64 -49.07 7.53
CA ALA A 26 -12.59 -49.90 6.94
C ALA A 26 -13.01 -50.48 5.57
N SER A 27 -12.15 -50.33 4.56
CA SER A 27 -12.12 -51.18 3.36
C SER A 27 -10.67 -51.47 2.98
N ARG A 28 -10.39 -52.63 2.36
CA ARG A 28 -9.08 -53.29 2.44
C ARG A 28 -8.67 -54.02 1.14
N ARG A 29 -7.76 -53.41 0.38
CA ARG A 29 -6.88 -54.03 -0.67
C ARG A 29 -5.83 -52.97 -1.02
N ILE A 30 -4.51 -53.06 -0.76
CA ILE A 30 -3.51 -54.14 -0.83
C ILE A 30 -3.08 -54.50 -2.26
N GLU A 31 -2.11 -53.69 -2.74
CA GLU A 31 -0.94 -53.99 -3.60
C GLU A 31 0.14 -52.97 -3.12
N THR A 32 1.47 -53.14 -2.97
CA THR A 32 2.51 -54.16 -3.24
C THR A 32 2.77 -54.50 -4.72
N LEU A 33 3.94 -54.24 -5.32
CA LEU A 33 5.30 -53.87 -4.84
C LEU A 33 6.01 -53.03 -5.96
N SER A 34 7.25 -52.49 -5.95
CA SER A 34 8.45 -52.61 -5.10
C SER A 34 9.44 -51.42 -5.29
N HIS A 35 10.63 -51.49 -4.69
CA HIS A 35 11.78 -50.58 -4.88
C HIS A 35 12.34 -50.53 -6.32
N LYS A 36 12.86 -49.36 -6.74
CA LYS A 36 14.32 -49.17 -6.92
C LYS A 36 14.75 -47.71 -7.15
N THR A 37 16.00 -47.44 -6.77
CA THR A 37 16.74 -46.17 -6.90
C THR A 37 17.46 -46.04 -8.23
N CYS A 38 17.66 -44.82 -8.73
CA CYS A 38 18.93 -44.46 -9.37
C CYS A 38 19.26 -42.98 -9.11
N LEU A 39 20.55 -42.70 -8.86
CA LEU A 39 21.13 -41.38 -8.67
C LEU A 39 22.34 -41.35 -9.60
N GLN A 40 22.35 -40.45 -10.61
CA GLN A 40 23.47 -40.36 -11.54
C GLN A 40 23.84 -38.91 -11.83
N GLN A 41 24.81 -38.42 -11.05
CA GLN A 41 25.74 -37.39 -11.53
C GLN A 41 26.66 -38.01 -12.59
N ASN A 42 27.20 -37.20 -13.50
CA ASN A 42 28.41 -37.51 -14.24
C ASN A 42 29.21 -36.22 -14.46
N PHE A 43 30.53 -36.34 -14.45
CA PHE A 43 31.47 -35.21 -14.44
C PHE A 43 32.00 -34.86 -15.85
N SER A 44 32.63 -33.69 -15.93
CA SER A 44 33.45 -33.11 -17.03
C SER A 44 34.71 -33.98 -17.36
N PRO A 45 35.66 -33.64 -18.29
CA PRO A 45 36.29 -32.31 -18.44
C PRO A 45 36.93 -31.91 -19.83
N LEU A 46 37.69 -30.80 -19.80
CA LEU A 46 38.82 -30.38 -20.67
C LEU A 46 38.60 -29.46 -21.90
N PHE A 47 39.69 -28.74 -22.22
CA PHE A 47 39.93 -27.54 -23.06
C PHE A 47 41.22 -27.80 -23.92
N PRO A 48 41.85 -26.84 -24.67
CA PRO A 48 41.41 -25.82 -25.64
C PRO A 48 42.30 -25.73 -26.93
N ARG A 49 42.14 -24.66 -27.76
CA ARG A 49 43.10 -24.09 -28.77
C ARG A 49 43.29 -24.90 -30.10
N LEU A 50 43.79 -24.37 -31.24
CA LEU A 50 44.27 -23.03 -31.67
C LEU A 50 44.04 -22.77 -33.19
N TRP A 51 44.05 -21.47 -33.61
CA TRP A 51 44.46 -20.84 -34.90
C TRP A 51 44.42 -21.55 -36.28
N LEU A 52 44.00 -20.82 -37.32
CA LEU A 52 44.81 -20.56 -38.54
C LEU A 52 44.25 -19.39 -39.40
N PHE A 53 45.01 -18.97 -40.43
CA PHE A 53 44.86 -17.72 -41.22
C PHE A 53 44.57 -17.98 -42.72
N SER A 54 44.49 -16.91 -43.54
CA SER A 54 44.50 -16.86 -45.04
C SER A 54 43.11 -16.75 -45.72
N SER A 55 42.85 -15.95 -46.78
CA SER A 55 43.56 -14.79 -47.38
C SER A 55 42.59 -13.95 -48.26
N PHE A 56 42.99 -12.73 -48.65
CA PHE A 56 42.28 -11.89 -49.65
C PHE A 56 42.56 -12.36 -51.10
N PRO A 57 41.78 -11.87 -52.09
CA PRO A 57 42.32 -10.79 -52.91
C PRO A 57 41.31 -9.68 -53.30
N ALA A 58 41.83 -8.58 -53.83
CA ALA A 58 41.11 -7.47 -54.47
C ALA A 58 42.06 -6.81 -55.51
N CYS A 59 41.65 -5.96 -56.46
CA CYS A 59 40.35 -5.36 -56.78
C CYS A 59 40.35 -4.94 -58.27
N VAL A 60 39.20 -4.66 -58.92
CA VAL A 60 39.14 -3.77 -60.10
C VAL A 60 37.77 -3.08 -60.22
N SER A 61 37.75 -1.94 -60.92
CA SER A 61 36.71 -0.92 -60.90
C SER A 61 35.60 -1.07 -61.94
N LYS A 62 34.47 -0.40 -61.69
CA LYS A 62 33.76 0.35 -62.74
C LYS A 62 33.02 1.55 -62.16
N THR A 63 33.42 2.74 -62.60
CA THR A 63 32.68 3.99 -62.39
C THR A 63 31.64 4.16 -63.48
N GLN A 64 30.41 4.53 -63.13
CA GLN A 64 29.45 5.03 -64.11
C GLN A 64 28.48 6.02 -63.43
N TYR A 65 28.50 7.27 -63.89
CA TYR A 65 27.60 8.33 -63.43
C TYR A 65 26.28 8.24 -64.19
N TYR A 66 25.16 8.25 -63.47
CA TYR A 66 23.85 8.64 -64.03
C TYR A 66 23.13 9.58 -63.07
N HIS A 67 22.44 10.56 -63.64
CA HIS A 67 21.85 11.70 -62.94
C HIS A 67 20.39 11.46 -62.52
N THR A 68 19.89 12.38 -61.70
CA THR A 68 18.46 12.73 -61.54
C THR A 68 17.48 11.62 -61.12
N SER A 69 17.12 11.63 -59.84
CA SER A 69 15.71 11.80 -59.45
C SER A 69 15.59 12.33 -58.03
N LEU A 70 15.06 13.54 -57.86
CA LEU A 70 14.62 14.06 -56.55
C LEU A 70 13.19 13.55 -56.28
N CYS A 71 13.08 12.25 -55.97
CA CYS A 71 11.84 11.68 -55.46
C CYS A 71 11.49 12.33 -54.13
N SER A 72 10.61 13.35 -54.18
CA SER A 72 10.07 14.01 -53.01
C SER A 72 9.19 13.05 -52.24
N PHE A 73 9.81 12.29 -51.33
CA PHE A 73 9.09 11.50 -50.35
C PHE A 73 8.22 12.44 -49.53
N LYS A 74 6.93 12.54 -49.90
CA LYS A 74 5.89 13.11 -49.05
C LYS A 74 5.92 12.30 -47.77
N LYS A 75 6.65 12.81 -46.78
CA LYS A 75 6.67 12.31 -45.41
C LYS A 75 5.25 12.45 -44.91
N LYS A 76 4.44 11.39 -45.09
CA LYS A 76 3.08 11.29 -44.57
C LYS A 76 3.20 11.64 -43.11
N GLN A 77 2.65 12.79 -42.73
CA GLN A 77 2.69 13.26 -41.36
C GLN A 77 1.71 12.38 -40.59
N GLU A 78 2.18 11.19 -40.24
CA GLU A 78 1.57 10.35 -39.24
C GLU A 78 1.52 11.20 -37.97
N GLN A 79 0.33 11.73 -37.65
CA GLN A 79 0.10 12.36 -36.38
C GLN A 79 0.56 11.36 -35.32
N ALA A 80 1.59 11.73 -34.56
CA ALA A 80 1.89 11.06 -33.31
C ALA A 80 0.66 11.25 -32.42
N VAL A 81 -0.24 10.26 -32.46
CA VAL A 81 -1.40 10.19 -31.57
C VAL A 81 -0.81 10.08 -30.17
N LEU A 82 -0.76 11.22 -29.48
CA LEU A 82 -0.31 11.31 -28.10
C LEU A 82 -1.06 10.20 -27.33
N PRO A 83 -0.34 9.28 -26.66
CA PRO A 83 -0.97 8.13 -26.05
C PRO A 83 -2.06 8.61 -25.10
N ALA A 84 -3.29 8.15 -25.35
CA ALA A 84 -4.48 8.67 -24.69
C ALA A 84 -4.24 8.66 -23.18
N ARG A 85 -4.28 9.86 -22.57
CA ARG A 85 -3.83 10.11 -21.20
C ARG A 85 -4.45 9.04 -20.28
N PRO A 86 -3.65 8.20 -19.61
CA PRO A 86 -4.17 6.98 -18.99
C PRO A 86 -5.32 7.33 -18.04
N PRO A 87 -6.42 6.55 -18.06
CA PRO A 87 -7.64 6.91 -17.35
C PRO A 87 -7.32 7.14 -15.88
N ARG A 88 -7.60 8.37 -15.41
CA ARG A 88 -7.31 8.80 -14.03
C ARG A 88 -7.90 7.77 -13.09
N THR A 89 -7.10 7.15 -12.21
CA THR A 89 -7.53 6.01 -11.37
C THR A 89 -8.87 6.22 -10.66
N ILE A 90 -9.19 7.47 -10.30
CA ILE A 90 -10.46 7.90 -9.70
C ILE A 90 -11.70 7.53 -10.55
N SER A 91 -11.60 7.40 -11.88
CA SER A 91 -12.72 7.02 -12.76
C SER A 91 -13.23 5.60 -12.54
N PHE A 92 -12.46 4.73 -11.87
CA PHE A 92 -12.86 3.37 -11.51
C PHE A 92 -13.57 3.27 -10.15
N LEU A 93 -13.89 4.41 -9.51
CA LEU A 93 -14.68 4.44 -8.27
C LEU A 93 -16.10 3.85 -8.38
N PRO A 94 -16.91 4.10 -9.45
CA PRO A 94 -18.24 3.50 -9.56
C PRO A 94 -18.23 1.98 -9.80
N ASP A 95 -17.10 1.42 -10.25
CA ASP A 95 -16.89 -0.03 -10.44
C ASP A 95 -16.63 -0.76 -9.11
N SER A 96 -16.52 -0.03 -7.99
CA SER A 96 -16.27 -0.63 -6.68
C SER A 96 -17.50 -1.40 -6.15
N PRO A 97 -17.29 -2.49 -5.39
CA PRO A 97 -18.40 -3.20 -4.74
C PRO A 97 -19.18 -2.25 -3.81
N LYS A 98 -20.48 -2.08 -4.09
CA LYS A 98 -21.39 -1.20 -3.32
C LYS A 98 -21.19 -1.23 -1.79
N PRO A 99 -21.13 -2.40 -1.10
CA PRO A 99 -20.89 -2.42 0.35
C PRO A 99 -19.52 -1.85 0.76
N ALA A 100 -18.46 -2.11 -0.01
CA ALA A 100 -17.13 -1.56 0.26
C ALA A 100 -17.12 -0.03 0.10
N LEU A 101 -17.81 0.50 -0.91
CA LEU A 101 -18.00 1.95 -1.08
C LEU A 101 -18.76 2.56 0.10
N TYR A 102 -19.92 2.03 0.48
CA TYR A 102 -20.73 2.60 1.57
C TYR A 102 -20.03 2.54 2.93
N ILE A 103 -19.41 1.41 3.28
CA ILE A 103 -18.65 1.26 4.53
C ILE A 103 -17.47 2.24 4.57
N THR A 104 -16.78 2.43 3.44
CA THR A 104 -15.62 3.33 3.37
C THR A 104 -16.04 4.81 3.43
N LEU A 105 -17.16 5.19 2.81
CA LEU A 105 -17.72 6.54 2.94
C LEU A 105 -18.20 6.82 4.37
N ALA A 106 -18.82 5.85 5.06
CA ALA A 106 -19.15 5.98 6.48
C ALA A 106 -17.89 6.16 7.35
N GLY A 107 -16.78 5.49 7.00
CA GLY A 107 -15.46 5.69 7.60
C GLY A 107 -14.86 7.09 7.43
N LEU A 108 -15.40 7.95 6.56
CA LEU A 108 -14.96 9.35 6.43
C LEU A 108 -15.60 10.28 7.45
N ILE A 109 -16.68 9.87 8.13
CA ILE A 109 -17.41 10.71 9.09
C ILE A 109 -16.50 11.24 10.22
N PRO A 110 -15.62 10.43 10.87
CA PRO A 110 -14.77 10.93 11.95
C PRO A 110 -13.59 11.79 11.48
N PHE A 111 -13.26 11.77 10.18
CA PHE A 111 -12.34 12.75 9.58
C PHE A 111 -13.02 14.10 9.37
N VAL A 112 -14.24 14.10 8.81
CA VAL A 112 -14.91 15.31 8.30
C VAL A 112 -15.74 16.03 9.37
N ALA A 113 -16.38 15.32 10.30
CA ALA A 113 -17.24 15.96 11.31
C ALA A 113 -16.49 16.93 12.24
N PRO A 114 -15.27 16.62 12.77
CA PRO A 114 -14.53 17.55 13.63
C PRO A 114 -14.25 18.93 13.01
N PRO A 115 -13.64 19.06 11.81
CA PRO A 115 -13.41 20.37 11.19
C PRO A 115 -14.72 21.08 10.83
N VAL A 116 -15.74 20.37 10.34
CA VAL A 116 -17.04 20.99 10.03
C VAL A 116 -17.67 21.62 11.28
N VAL A 117 -17.66 20.92 12.42
CA VAL A 117 -18.15 21.47 13.69
C VAL A 117 -17.36 22.71 14.12
N MET A 118 -16.02 22.67 14.09
CA MET A 118 -15.19 23.81 14.51
C MET A 118 -15.29 25.03 13.57
N VAL A 119 -15.51 24.82 12.27
CA VAL A 119 -15.80 25.90 11.31
C VAL A 119 -17.17 26.53 11.61
N MET A 120 -18.20 25.72 11.87
CA MET A 120 -19.55 26.22 12.18
C MET A 120 -19.60 26.98 13.51
N THR A 121 -18.87 26.53 14.53
CA THR A 121 -18.77 27.23 15.84
C THR A 121 -17.72 28.35 15.87
N LYS A 122 -16.98 28.57 14.78
CA LYS A 122 -15.91 29.57 14.64
C LYS A 122 -14.96 29.59 15.84
N THR A 123 -14.60 28.40 16.32
CA THR A 123 -13.84 28.19 17.56
C THR A 123 -13.05 26.88 17.43
N TYR A 124 -11.73 26.93 17.63
CA TYR A 124 -10.93 25.72 17.74
C TYR A 124 -11.27 24.94 19.02
N ILE A 125 -11.50 23.64 18.90
CA ILE A 125 -11.89 22.75 20.00
C ILE A 125 -10.84 21.61 20.08
N PRO A 126 -9.88 21.67 21.02
CA PRO A 126 -8.74 20.74 21.06
C PRO A 126 -9.15 19.26 21.13
N ILE A 127 -10.21 18.94 21.87
CA ILE A 127 -10.71 17.56 22.00
C ILE A 127 -11.25 17.00 20.66
N LEU A 128 -11.82 17.85 19.79
CA LEU A 128 -12.25 17.45 18.45
C LEU A 128 -11.06 17.23 17.52
N ALA A 129 -10.03 18.09 17.60
CA ALA A 129 -8.79 17.90 16.87
C ALA A 129 -8.04 16.62 17.32
N PHE A 130 -8.04 16.32 18.63
CA PHE A 130 -7.47 15.08 19.18
C PHE A 130 -8.22 13.83 18.72
N THR A 131 -9.56 13.81 18.75
CA THR A 131 -10.32 12.63 18.27
C THR A 131 -10.17 12.41 16.77
N GLN A 132 -10.10 13.48 15.97
CA GLN A 132 -9.79 13.41 14.54
C GLN A 132 -8.38 12.82 14.30
N MET A 133 -7.37 13.29 15.04
CA MET A 133 -5.99 12.81 14.97
C MET A 133 -5.89 11.34 15.38
N ALA A 134 -6.48 10.96 16.52
CA ALA A 134 -6.50 9.60 17.02
C ALA A 134 -7.22 8.62 16.07
N TYR A 135 -8.31 9.07 15.42
CA TYR A 135 -8.96 8.30 14.36
C TYR A 135 -8.06 8.12 13.13
N GLY A 136 -7.41 9.20 12.67
CA GLY A 136 -6.48 9.13 11.53
C GLY A 136 -5.27 8.25 11.79
N ALA A 137 -4.71 8.28 13.00
CA ALA A 137 -3.65 7.38 13.43
C ALA A 137 -4.14 5.92 13.43
N SER A 138 -5.32 5.65 14.02
CA SER A 138 -5.94 4.31 14.03
C SER A 138 -6.21 3.77 12.61
N PHE A 139 -6.72 4.61 11.71
CA PHE A 139 -6.94 4.29 10.30
C PHE A 139 -5.62 4.04 9.56
N LEU A 140 -4.60 4.85 9.82
CA LEU A 140 -3.26 4.69 9.25
C LEU A 140 -2.62 3.35 9.69
N SER A 141 -2.75 2.98 10.96
CA SER A 141 -2.30 1.67 11.48
C SER A 141 -3.03 0.50 10.77
N PHE A 142 -4.34 0.65 10.53
CA PHE A 142 -5.13 -0.32 9.77
C PHE A 142 -4.66 -0.49 8.31
N LEU A 143 -4.13 0.56 7.65
CA LEU A 143 -3.50 0.44 6.31
C LEU A 143 -2.30 -0.53 6.31
N GLY A 144 -1.58 -0.65 7.43
CA GLY A 144 -0.56 -1.69 7.61
C GLY A 144 -1.14 -3.10 7.54
N GLY A 145 -2.19 -3.37 8.33
CA GLY A 145 -2.86 -4.67 8.37
C GLY A 145 -3.47 -5.11 7.03
N ILE A 146 -3.96 -4.17 6.24
CA ILE A 146 -4.48 -4.41 4.87
C ILE A 146 -3.42 -5.06 3.96
N ARG A 147 -2.14 -4.67 4.08
CA ARG A 147 -1.04 -5.22 3.27
C ARG A 147 -0.77 -6.70 3.58
N TRP A 148 -0.97 -7.13 4.83
CA TRP A 148 -0.96 -8.56 5.19
C TRP A 148 -2.15 -9.30 4.57
N GLY A 149 -3.35 -8.72 4.66
CA GLY A 149 -4.58 -9.29 4.08
C GLY A 149 -4.49 -9.55 2.57
N PHE A 150 -3.70 -8.77 1.83
CA PHE A 150 -3.43 -9.00 0.41
C PHE A 150 -2.26 -9.97 0.14
N ALA A 151 -1.28 -10.09 1.04
CA ALA A 151 -0.09 -10.92 0.83
C ALA A 151 -0.22 -12.38 1.32
N LEU A 152 -1.18 -12.66 2.21
CA LEU A 152 -1.41 -14.00 2.78
C LEU A 152 -2.14 -15.01 1.86
N PRO A 153 -3.05 -14.63 0.94
CA PRO A 153 -3.72 -15.59 0.06
C PRO A 153 -2.76 -16.33 -0.87
N GLU A 154 -2.97 -17.64 -1.03
CA GLU A 154 -2.21 -18.46 -1.98
C GLU A 154 -2.38 -17.94 -3.42
N GLY A 155 -1.27 -17.86 -4.15
CA GLY A 155 -1.25 -17.27 -5.50
C GLY A 155 -1.32 -15.73 -5.55
N SER A 156 -1.25 -15.02 -4.41
CA SER A 156 -1.25 -13.55 -4.42
C SER A 156 -0.12 -12.96 -5.29
N PRO A 157 -0.39 -11.95 -6.13
CA PRO A 157 0.64 -11.24 -6.89
C PRO A 157 1.65 -10.47 -6.02
N ALA A 158 1.35 -10.24 -4.74
CA ALA A 158 2.30 -9.71 -3.76
C ALA A 158 2.66 -10.83 -2.78
N LYS A 159 3.78 -11.51 -3.04
CA LYS A 159 4.32 -12.53 -2.14
C LYS A 159 4.61 -11.94 -0.75
N PRO A 160 4.54 -12.76 0.33
CA PRO A 160 4.88 -12.35 1.70
C PRO A 160 6.41 -12.22 1.91
N ASP A 161 7.08 -11.56 0.97
CA ASP A 161 8.51 -11.27 1.02
C ASP A 161 8.81 -10.28 2.16
N PHE A 162 10.00 -10.38 2.77
CA PHE A 162 10.39 -9.53 3.91
C PHE A 162 10.20 -8.02 3.62
N LEU A 163 10.52 -7.56 2.41
CA LEU A 163 10.31 -6.15 2.01
C LEU A 163 8.83 -5.78 1.90
N ASN A 164 7.96 -6.70 1.48
CA ASN A 164 6.52 -6.45 1.42
C ASN A 164 5.89 -6.37 2.82
N LEU A 165 6.35 -7.21 3.74
CA LEU A 165 5.88 -7.21 5.13
C LEU A 165 6.49 -6.05 5.94
N ALA A 166 7.77 -5.72 5.77
CA ALA A 166 8.39 -4.57 6.44
C ALA A 166 7.70 -3.24 6.07
N ASN A 167 7.31 -3.07 4.81
CA ASN A 167 6.56 -1.88 4.37
C ASN A 167 5.16 -1.74 5.03
N SER A 168 4.60 -2.80 5.63
CA SER A 168 3.36 -2.70 6.41
C SER A 168 3.57 -2.07 7.79
N ILE A 169 4.81 -2.05 8.29
CA ILE A 169 5.15 -1.55 9.63
C ILE A 169 5.24 -0.02 9.60
N THR A 170 5.61 0.56 8.46
CA THR A 170 5.75 2.02 8.29
C THR A 170 4.50 2.81 8.72
N PRO A 171 3.26 2.49 8.26
CA PRO A 171 2.04 3.15 8.75
C PRO A 171 1.82 3.02 10.27
N VAL A 172 2.13 1.85 10.84
CA VAL A 172 1.99 1.58 12.28
C VAL A 172 2.98 2.42 13.10
N VAL A 173 4.21 2.59 12.64
CA VAL A 173 5.22 3.45 13.29
C VAL A 173 4.82 4.93 13.24
N PHE A 174 4.33 5.42 12.09
CA PHE A 174 3.78 6.79 12.02
C PHE A 174 2.57 6.99 12.94
N SER A 175 1.66 6.01 13.03
CA SER A 175 0.54 6.04 13.97
C SER A 175 1.01 6.07 15.43
N TRP A 176 2.00 5.27 15.80
CA TRP A 176 2.52 5.22 17.17
C TRP A 176 3.26 6.51 17.54
N PHE A 177 4.07 7.05 16.64
CA PHE A 177 4.78 8.31 16.84
C PHE A 177 3.82 9.50 16.96
N ALA A 178 2.72 9.54 16.18
CA ALA A 178 1.68 10.56 16.31
C ALA A 178 1.01 10.58 17.71
N PHE A 179 0.81 9.41 18.34
CA PHE A 179 0.37 9.34 19.73
C PHE A 179 1.45 9.79 20.72
N PHE A 180 2.72 9.46 20.47
CA PHE A 180 3.84 9.87 21.33
C PHE A 180 4.01 11.40 21.40
N ILE A 181 3.79 12.11 20.28
CA ILE A 181 3.85 13.59 20.23
C ILE A 181 2.47 14.26 20.39
N SER A 182 1.45 13.54 20.88
CA SER A 182 0.06 14.02 20.87
C SER A 182 -0.24 15.26 21.72
N GLU A 183 0.62 15.59 22.70
CA GLU A 183 0.59 16.90 23.38
C GLU A 183 0.67 18.08 22.40
N ARG A 184 1.42 17.89 21.31
CA ARG A 184 1.60 18.85 20.23
C ARG A 184 0.70 18.50 19.04
N LEU A 185 -0.61 18.63 19.23
CA LEU A 185 -1.65 18.22 18.27
C LEU A 185 -1.37 18.59 16.80
N SER A 186 -0.78 19.76 16.52
CA SER A 186 -0.41 20.17 15.15
C SER A 186 0.69 19.27 14.54
N GLU A 187 1.73 18.96 15.31
CA GLU A 187 2.84 18.08 14.88
C GLU A 187 2.37 16.63 14.74
N ALA A 188 1.47 16.19 15.63
CA ALA A 188 0.81 14.88 15.54
C ALA A 188 -0.07 14.75 14.28
N ILE A 189 -0.88 15.76 13.96
CA ILE A 189 -1.70 15.80 12.75
C ILE A 189 -0.82 15.79 11.48
N VAL A 190 0.26 16.58 11.44
CA VAL A 190 1.22 16.59 10.32
C VAL A 190 1.91 15.22 10.17
N THR A 191 2.23 14.55 11.27
CA THR A 191 2.78 13.18 11.28
C THR A 191 1.79 12.17 10.67
N VAL A 192 0.50 12.26 11.01
CA VAL A 192 -0.55 11.42 10.40
C VAL A 192 -0.71 11.73 8.90
N ILE A 193 -0.68 13.00 8.50
CA ILE A 193 -0.69 13.41 7.08
C ILE A 193 0.48 12.77 6.31
N ILE A 194 1.71 12.87 6.82
CA ILE A 194 2.91 12.32 6.18
C ILE A 194 2.80 10.79 6.09
N GLY A 195 2.39 10.13 7.18
CA GLY A 195 2.16 8.69 7.21
C GLY A 195 1.11 8.24 6.19
N LEU A 196 -0.02 8.95 6.05
CA LEU A 196 -1.05 8.67 5.04
C LEU A 196 -0.53 8.85 3.61
N GLY A 197 0.29 9.87 3.35
CA GLY A 197 0.94 10.08 2.06
C GLY A 197 1.90 8.95 1.70
N ILE A 198 2.73 8.50 2.65
CA ILE A 198 3.65 7.37 2.49
C ILE A 198 2.88 6.05 2.30
N ALA A 199 1.80 5.83 3.06
CA ALA A 199 0.93 4.66 2.90
C ALA A 199 0.30 4.62 1.50
N LEU A 200 -0.27 5.74 1.03
CA LEU A 200 -0.84 5.83 -0.32
C LEU A 200 0.23 5.59 -1.41
N HIS A 201 1.41 6.21 -1.28
CA HIS A 201 2.51 6.02 -2.22
C HIS A 201 2.96 4.54 -2.26
N THR A 202 3.13 3.92 -1.10
CA THR A 202 3.56 2.51 -1.01
C THR A 202 2.48 1.51 -1.41
N GLU A 203 1.19 1.82 -1.31
CA GLU A 203 0.11 1.04 -1.93
C GLU A 203 0.10 1.19 -3.46
N LEU A 204 0.23 2.41 -3.99
CA LEU A 204 0.13 2.66 -5.44
C LEU A 204 1.34 2.15 -6.23
N PHE A 205 2.56 2.29 -5.70
CA PHE A 205 3.80 1.96 -6.42
C PHE A 205 4.30 0.53 -6.17
N LEU A 206 4.18 -0.02 -4.95
CA LEU A 206 4.66 -1.38 -4.66
C LEU A 206 3.58 -2.47 -4.89
N LEU A 207 2.29 -2.10 -5.00
CA LEU A 207 1.20 -3.04 -5.32
C LEU A 207 0.45 -2.65 -6.61
N PRO A 208 1.13 -2.65 -7.79
CA PRO A 208 0.48 -2.39 -9.07
C PRO A 208 -0.64 -3.39 -9.39
N HIS A 209 -0.63 -4.56 -8.75
CA HIS A 209 -1.64 -5.61 -8.91
C HIS A 209 -2.94 -5.39 -8.11
N TYR A 210 -3.07 -4.35 -7.26
CA TYR A 210 -4.35 -4.02 -6.65
C TYR A 210 -5.41 -3.65 -7.74
N PRO A 211 -6.68 -4.05 -7.58
CA PRO A 211 -7.72 -3.70 -8.54
C PRO A 211 -7.95 -2.18 -8.55
N ASN A 212 -8.22 -1.62 -9.74
CA ASN A 212 -8.22 -0.17 -9.92
C ASN A 212 -9.28 0.56 -9.09
N TRP A 213 -10.43 -0.06 -8.83
CA TRP A 213 -11.46 0.49 -7.94
C TRP A 213 -10.97 0.67 -6.49
N PHE A 214 -10.09 -0.20 -6.00
CA PHE A 214 -9.52 -0.12 -4.66
C PHE A 214 -8.46 0.98 -4.56
N LYS A 215 -7.62 1.10 -5.59
CA LYS A 215 -6.69 2.25 -5.73
C LYS A 215 -7.46 3.58 -5.80
N ALA A 216 -8.55 3.63 -6.55
CA ALA A 216 -9.43 4.80 -6.65
C ALA A 216 -9.98 5.19 -5.28
N LEU A 217 -10.50 4.21 -4.54
CA LEU A 217 -11.06 4.38 -3.20
C LEU A 217 -10.01 4.85 -2.19
N ARG A 218 -8.78 4.31 -2.23
CA ARG A 218 -7.64 4.77 -1.41
C ARG A 218 -7.25 6.22 -1.69
N ILE A 219 -7.17 6.60 -2.96
CA ILE A 219 -6.87 7.98 -3.37
C ILE A 219 -7.95 8.94 -2.85
N VAL A 220 -9.23 8.60 -3.00
CA VAL A 220 -10.33 9.46 -2.52
C VAL A 220 -10.33 9.59 -1.00
N VAL A 221 -10.15 8.48 -0.26
CA VAL A 221 -10.16 8.51 1.21
C VAL A 221 -8.99 9.31 1.78
N THR A 222 -7.78 9.08 1.28
CA THR A 222 -6.59 9.79 1.77
C THR A 222 -6.65 11.28 1.41
N LEU A 223 -7.21 11.65 0.25
CA LEU A 223 -7.43 13.04 -0.14
C LEU A 223 -8.46 13.75 0.74
N VAL A 224 -9.58 13.10 1.08
CA VAL A 224 -10.59 13.67 2.01
C VAL A 224 -10.02 13.81 3.43
N ALA A 225 -9.28 12.81 3.91
CA ALA A 225 -8.60 12.86 5.21
C ALA A 225 -7.55 13.99 5.26
N PHE A 226 -6.73 14.13 4.20
CA PHE A 226 -5.76 15.21 4.05
C PHE A 226 -6.42 16.59 4.14
N PHE A 227 -7.43 16.87 3.31
CA PHE A 227 -8.12 18.16 3.35
C PHE A 227 -8.83 18.40 4.70
N SER A 228 -9.40 17.37 5.33
CA SER A 228 -9.99 17.51 6.67
C SER A 228 -8.98 17.90 7.75
N PHE A 229 -7.77 17.35 7.70
CA PHE A 229 -6.70 17.75 8.62
C PHE A 229 -6.16 19.15 8.33
N VAL A 230 -6.00 19.52 7.04
CA VAL A 230 -5.60 20.87 6.64
C VAL A 230 -6.63 21.91 7.13
N ILE A 231 -7.94 21.63 7.01
CA ILE A 231 -8.98 22.52 7.56
C ILE A 231 -8.86 22.63 9.08
N THR A 232 -8.63 21.54 9.82
CA THR A 232 -8.44 21.59 11.29
C THR A 232 -7.20 22.40 11.69
N LEU A 233 -6.11 22.34 10.93
CA LEU A 233 -4.93 23.18 11.18
C LEU A 233 -5.24 24.66 10.92
N LEU A 234 -5.81 24.99 9.75
CA LEU A 234 -6.21 26.37 9.43
C LEU A 234 -7.20 26.96 10.44
N VAL A 235 -8.15 26.15 10.94
CA VAL A 235 -9.11 26.54 11.98
C VAL A 235 -8.40 26.89 13.29
N LYS A 236 -7.32 26.18 13.67
CA LYS A 236 -6.51 26.53 14.84
C LYS A 236 -5.82 27.88 14.67
N ASP A 237 -5.30 28.15 13.47
CA ASP A 237 -4.55 29.38 13.17
C ASP A 237 -5.48 30.61 13.06
N PHE A 238 -6.69 30.46 12.50
CA PHE A 238 -7.68 31.53 12.39
C PHE A 238 -8.52 31.76 13.66
N TYR A 239 -8.78 30.72 14.45
CA TYR A 239 -9.60 30.80 15.66
C TYR A 239 -8.79 30.39 16.89
N PRO A 240 -7.93 31.30 17.42
CA PRO A 240 -7.11 31.00 18.59
C PRO A 240 -7.97 30.51 19.76
N GLU A 241 -7.44 29.52 20.45
CA GLU A 241 -8.10 28.78 21.52
C GLU A 241 -8.69 29.72 22.58
N LYS A 242 -10.01 29.66 22.79
CA LYS A 242 -10.73 30.43 23.82
C LYS A 242 -10.49 29.86 25.23
N GLY A 243 -9.23 29.67 25.59
CA GLY A 243 -8.84 29.30 26.94
C GLY A 243 -9.20 30.42 27.93
N PRO A 244 -9.67 30.07 29.14
CA PRO A 244 -9.82 31.07 30.20
C PRO A 244 -8.45 31.68 30.51
N LYS A 245 -8.35 33.01 30.56
CA LYS A 245 -7.15 33.69 31.02
C LYS A 245 -6.77 33.14 32.40
N ARG A 246 -5.56 32.61 32.58
CA ARG A 246 -5.08 32.23 33.91
C ARG A 246 -5.01 33.48 34.78
N LEU A 247 -5.91 33.64 35.75
CA LEU A 247 -5.68 34.52 36.89
C LEU A 247 -4.53 33.91 37.69
N GLY A 248 -3.30 34.31 37.36
CA GLY A 248 -2.08 33.65 37.84
C GLY A 248 -0.79 34.26 37.32
N GLN A 249 -0.80 35.55 36.95
CA GLN A 249 0.39 36.37 36.74
C GLN A 249 0.18 37.72 37.42
N VAL A 250 0.17 37.67 38.75
CA VAL A 250 0.31 38.83 39.64
C VAL A 250 1.37 38.46 40.69
N LYS A 251 2.65 38.56 40.30
CA LYS A 251 3.66 39.31 41.06
C LYS A 251 4.87 39.61 40.20
#